data_AF-A0AA40LVG7-F1
#
_entry.id   AF-A0AA40LVG7-F1
#
_cell.length_a   1.000
_cell.length_b   1.000
_cell.length_c   1.000
_cell.angle_alpha   90.00
_cell.angle_beta   90.00
_cell.angle_gamma   90.00
#
_symmetry.space_group_name_H-M   'P 1'
#
loop_
_entity.id
_entity.type
_entity.pdbx_description
1 polymer ?
#
loop_
_entity_poly.entity_id
_entity_poly.type
_entity_poly.pdbx_seq_one_letter_code
_entity_poly.pdbx_strand_id
1 'polypeptide(L)'
;MLGAAEPKATAWGQAPTLKKAEGGGHSQGLGPWCRQKTVYTMDSTKEKNGNYKDDLLLRMGLNDNKAGMEGLDKEKINKIIMEATRGSRFYGNELKKEKQVNQRIENMMQQKAQITSQQLRKAQLQVDRFAMELEQSRDLNNTIVHIDMDAFYAAVEMRDNPELKDKPIAVGSSSMLSTSNYHARRFGVRAAMPGFIAKRLCPQLIIVPPNFDKYHAVSKEVKEILADYDPNFMAMSLDEAYLNITKHLQERQNWPEDKRKYFIKTGHSLENDKPRKEVNKLSEHERSISPLLFEDSPPDLQPPGNTSQVNGEEQNNPQILQNSVVFGTSAEEVVKEIRFRIEQKTTLTASAGIAPNTMLAKVCSDKNKPNGQYQILPKRQAVMDFIKDLPIRKVSGIGKVTEKMLKALGIITCTELYQQRALLSLLFSETSWRYFLHISMGLGSTHLTRTFSEISKAEEQYKLCQELCSELAQDLQKEGLKGRTVTIKLKNVNFEVKTRASTVSSVVSTAEEIFAIAKELLRTEIDADFPHPLRLRLMGVRLSSFPNEEDKKHQQRSIVGFLQAGNQTLSATGCTEKTDKDQFLKPVEMSHKRVSLIKNDRKGNGVTKTHLNVKL
;
A
#
# COMPACT_ATOMS: atom_id res chain seq x y z
N MET A 1 -63.51 -15.22 28.00
CA MET A 1 -63.91 -14.44 26.82
C MET A 1 -63.05 -14.89 25.64
N LEU A 2 -63.70 -15.54 24.66
CA LEU A 2 -63.34 -15.82 23.26
C LEU A 2 -61.87 -15.49 22.85
N GLY A 3 -61.03 -16.36 22.29
CA GLY A 3 -61.20 -17.67 21.66
C GLY A 3 -60.17 -17.81 20.51
N ALA A 4 -59.31 -18.83 20.62
CA ALA A 4 -58.46 -19.55 19.63
C ALA A 4 -58.33 -19.09 18.16
N ALA A 5 -57.13 -19.27 17.56
CA ALA A 5 -56.83 -20.34 16.58
C ALA A 5 -55.49 -20.17 15.82
N GLU A 6 -54.59 -21.15 15.96
CA GLU A 6 -53.80 -21.71 14.83
C GLU A 6 -54.70 -22.70 14.04
N PRO A 7 -54.44 -23.06 12.76
CA PRO A 7 -53.57 -24.24 12.46
C PRO A 7 -52.84 -24.30 11.09
N LYS A 8 -51.74 -25.09 11.10
CA LYS A 8 -51.26 -26.16 10.15
C LYS A 8 -51.11 -25.84 8.64
N ALA A 9 -49.93 -26.02 8.02
CA ALA A 9 -49.16 -27.25 7.74
C ALA A 9 -49.87 -28.26 6.80
N THR A 10 -49.33 -28.40 5.59
CA THR A 10 -49.54 -29.54 4.67
C THR A 10 -48.19 -30.05 4.20
N ALA A 11 -48.08 -31.36 4.05
CA ALA A 11 -46.85 -32.11 3.90
C ALA A 11 -47.01 -33.17 2.77
N TRP A 12 -45.89 -33.83 2.45
CA TRP A 12 -45.70 -35.13 1.74
C TRP A 12 -45.47 -35.15 0.22
N GLY A 13 -44.48 -35.98 -0.17
CA GLY A 13 -44.28 -36.52 -1.52
C GLY A 13 -42.80 -36.64 -1.97
N GLN A 14 -41.97 -37.44 -1.28
CA GLN A 14 -41.40 -38.72 -1.74
C GLN A 14 -40.37 -38.70 -2.89
N ALA A 15 -39.21 -39.30 -2.58
CA ALA A 15 -38.10 -39.65 -3.46
C ALA A 15 -38.40 -40.88 -4.35
N PRO A 16 -37.51 -41.20 -5.30
CA PRO A 16 -37.21 -42.59 -5.60
C PRO A 16 -35.72 -42.96 -5.42
N THR A 17 -35.58 -44.19 -4.99
CA THR A 17 -34.40 -44.95 -4.56
C THR A 17 -33.46 -45.42 -5.67
N LEU A 18 -32.21 -45.63 -5.24
CA LEU A 18 -31.10 -46.36 -5.87
C LEU A 18 -31.45 -47.68 -6.57
N LYS A 19 -30.70 -48.00 -7.63
CA LYS A 19 -30.16 -49.36 -7.88
C LYS A 19 -28.79 -49.31 -8.56
N LYS A 20 -27.84 -50.07 -7.98
CA LYS A 20 -26.53 -50.45 -8.52
C LYS A 20 -26.68 -51.37 -9.74
N ALA A 21 -25.72 -51.33 -10.66
CA ALA A 21 -25.24 -52.51 -11.39
C ALA A 21 -23.81 -52.26 -11.92
N GLU A 22 -22.96 -53.26 -11.70
CA GLU A 22 -21.58 -53.41 -12.18
C GLU A 22 -21.54 -53.78 -13.68
N GLY A 23 -20.35 -53.69 -14.31
CA GLY A 23 -20.06 -54.35 -15.58
C GLY A 23 -19.23 -53.52 -16.55
N GLY A 24 -18.03 -54.02 -16.87
CA GLY A 24 -17.02 -53.34 -17.71
C GLY A 24 -17.16 -53.53 -19.22
N GLY A 25 -16.10 -53.14 -19.94
CA GLY A 25 -15.92 -53.48 -21.36
C GLY A 25 -15.35 -52.35 -22.20
N HIS A 26 -14.15 -52.56 -22.74
CA HIS A 26 -13.51 -51.79 -23.80
C HIS A 26 -14.37 -51.68 -25.08
N SER A 27 -14.28 -50.56 -25.80
CA SER A 27 -13.91 -50.55 -27.24
C SER A 27 -13.90 -49.14 -27.83
N GLN A 28 -12.91 -48.91 -28.70
CA GLN A 28 -12.77 -47.77 -29.60
C GLN A 28 -13.91 -47.70 -30.64
N GLY A 29 -14.22 -46.49 -31.14
CA GLY A 29 -15.12 -46.31 -32.28
C GLY A 29 -15.15 -44.86 -32.79
N LEU A 30 -14.72 -44.66 -34.03
CA LEU A 30 -14.60 -43.40 -34.77
C LEU A 30 -15.94 -42.97 -35.44
N GLY A 31 -16.30 -41.68 -35.29
CA GLY A 31 -17.10 -40.83 -36.20
C GLY A 31 -18.63 -41.07 -36.32
N PRO A 32 -19.41 -40.23 -37.05
CA PRO A 32 -19.16 -38.87 -37.56
C PRO A 32 -20.36 -37.87 -37.38
N TRP A 33 -20.12 -36.57 -37.65
CA TRP A 33 -21.07 -35.51 -38.06
C TRP A 33 -22.20 -35.02 -37.11
N CYS A 34 -22.20 -33.71 -36.78
CA CYS A 34 -23.18 -32.77 -37.34
C CYS A 34 -22.80 -31.30 -37.05
N ARG A 35 -22.71 -30.47 -38.10
CA ARG A 35 -22.57 -29.00 -38.00
C ARG A 35 -23.94 -28.41 -37.66
N GLN A 36 -24.02 -27.61 -36.61
CA GLN A 36 -25.04 -26.56 -36.49
C GLN A 36 -24.32 -25.20 -36.43
N LYS A 37 -24.52 -24.42 -37.49
CA LYS A 37 -24.18 -23.00 -37.53
C LYS A 37 -25.26 -22.26 -36.72
N THR A 38 -24.90 -21.75 -35.55
CA THR A 38 -25.70 -20.70 -34.89
C THR A 38 -25.22 -19.36 -35.41
N VAL A 39 -26.03 -18.74 -36.27
CA VAL A 39 -25.85 -17.36 -36.71
C VAL A 39 -26.25 -16.46 -35.56
N TYR A 40 -25.28 -15.84 -34.89
CA TYR A 40 -25.55 -14.72 -33.97
C TYR A 40 -25.69 -13.45 -34.81
N THR A 41 -26.93 -13.02 -35.04
CA THR A 41 -27.23 -11.66 -35.50
C THR A 41 -26.98 -10.69 -34.33
N MET A 42 -25.92 -9.88 -34.45
CA MET A 42 -25.62 -8.78 -33.54
C MET A 42 -26.61 -7.63 -33.76
N ASP A 43 -27.53 -7.42 -32.82
CA ASP A 43 -28.28 -6.16 -32.72
C ASP A 43 -27.51 -5.20 -31.78
N SER A 44 -26.76 -4.28 -32.37
CA SER A 44 -25.64 -3.56 -31.74
C SER A 44 -25.99 -2.18 -31.16
N THR A 45 -27.27 -1.88 -30.92
CA THR A 45 -27.69 -0.51 -30.57
C THR A 45 -28.29 -0.34 -29.17
N LYS A 46 -28.73 -1.40 -28.46
CA LYS A 46 -29.27 -1.29 -27.09
C LYS A 46 -28.27 -1.56 -25.96
N GLU A 47 -27.21 -2.35 -26.18
CA GLU A 47 -26.22 -2.67 -25.13
C GLU A 47 -25.22 -1.55 -24.82
N LYS A 48 -24.96 -0.64 -25.77
CA LYS A 48 -23.94 0.41 -25.59
C LYS A 48 -24.31 1.45 -24.52
N ASN A 49 -25.59 1.73 -24.29
CA ASN A 49 -26.01 2.80 -23.37
C ASN A 49 -26.01 2.38 -21.88
N GLY A 50 -26.10 1.07 -21.59
CA GLY A 50 -25.97 0.54 -20.22
C GLY A 50 -24.52 0.57 -19.74
N ASN A 51 -23.59 0.16 -20.61
CA ASN A 51 -22.17 0.03 -20.29
C ASN A 51 -21.51 1.38 -19.90
N TYR A 52 -21.93 2.49 -20.52
CA TYR A 52 -21.41 3.83 -20.21
C TYR A 52 -21.79 4.34 -18.81
N LYS A 53 -22.97 3.95 -18.29
CA LYS A 53 -23.40 4.36 -16.94
C LYS A 53 -22.60 3.60 -15.88
N ASP A 54 -22.41 2.30 -16.05
CA ASP A 54 -21.63 1.46 -15.14
C ASP A 54 -20.15 1.88 -15.09
N ASP A 55 -19.60 2.24 -16.25
CA ASP A 55 -18.24 2.77 -16.38
C ASP A 55 -18.02 4.09 -15.61
N LEU A 56 -18.97 5.03 -15.70
CA LEU A 56 -18.86 6.27 -14.97
C LEU A 56 -19.07 6.08 -13.46
N LEU A 57 -19.88 5.09 -13.07
CA LEU A 57 -20.07 4.69 -11.67
C LEU A 57 -18.80 4.10 -11.06
N LEU A 58 -17.97 3.38 -11.82
CA LEU A 58 -16.64 2.97 -11.36
C LEU A 58 -15.77 4.17 -10.96
N ARG A 59 -15.94 5.31 -11.64
CA ARG A 59 -15.16 6.54 -11.40
C ARG A 59 -15.74 7.45 -10.32
N MET A 60 -17.03 7.76 -10.40
CA MET A 60 -17.70 8.73 -9.53
C MET A 60 -18.53 8.09 -8.42
N GLY A 61 -18.96 6.84 -8.64
CA GLY A 61 -19.77 6.11 -7.68
C GLY A 61 -19.03 5.78 -6.39
N LEU A 62 -19.83 5.35 -5.42
CA LEU A 62 -19.40 4.87 -4.13
C LEU A 62 -18.36 3.76 -4.32
N ASN A 63 -17.19 3.98 -3.75
CA ASN A 63 -16.23 2.91 -3.52
C ASN A 63 -16.33 2.52 -2.04
N ASP A 64 -16.95 1.38 -1.81
CA ASP A 64 -17.26 0.76 -0.52
C ASP A 64 -16.13 -0.13 0.00
N ASN A 65 -14.99 -0.20 -0.68
CA ASN A 65 -13.85 -1.00 -0.23
C ASN A 65 -13.17 -0.47 1.05
N LYS A 66 -13.70 0.60 1.67
CA LYS A 66 -13.19 1.20 2.88
C LYS A 66 -13.92 0.61 4.09
N ALA A 67 -13.20 0.34 5.17
CA ALA A 67 -13.77 -0.28 6.37
C ALA A 67 -15.00 0.48 6.92
N GLY A 68 -16.03 -0.27 7.31
CA GLY A 68 -17.29 0.26 7.83
C GLY A 68 -18.27 0.71 6.75
N MET A 69 -18.10 0.21 5.51
CA MET A 69 -18.96 0.51 4.36
C MET A 69 -19.48 -0.77 3.68
N GLU A 70 -19.35 -1.91 4.34
CA GLU A 70 -19.84 -3.19 3.86
C GLU A 70 -21.38 -3.23 3.88
N GLY A 71 -21.98 -3.85 2.86
CA GLY A 71 -23.44 -4.09 2.82
C GLY A 71 -24.30 -2.86 2.50
N LEU A 72 -23.70 -1.75 2.05
CA LEU A 72 -24.46 -0.54 1.68
C LEU A 72 -25.22 -0.71 0.36
N ASP A 73 -26.40 -0.08 0.29
CA ASP A 73 -27.16 0.07 -0.95
C ASP A 73 -26.44 1.05 -1.91
N LYS A 74 -25.57 0.47 -2.74
CA LYS A 74 -24.78 1.21 -3.73
C LYS A 74 -25.65 1.92 -4.75
N GLU A 75 -26.76 1.32 -5.17
CA GLU A 75 -27.61 1.88 -6.21
C GLU A 75 -28.24 3.19 -5.74
N LYS A 76 -28.83 3.18 -4.53
CA LYS A 76 -29.42 4.37 -3.93
C LYS A 76 -28.38 5.46 -3.68
N ILE A 77 -27.22 5.12 -3.11
CA ILE A 77 -26.15 6.09 -2.83
C ILE A 77 -25.63 6.70 -4.14
N ASN A 78 -25.37 5.86 -5.15
CA ASN A 78 -24.89 6.30 -6.45
C ASN A 78 -25.91 7.19 -7.15
N LYS A 79 -27.20 6.91 -7.04
CA LYS A 79 -28.27 7.77 -7.59
C LYS A 79 -28.18 9.19 -7.01
N ILE A 80 -28.05 9.31 -5.68
CA ILE A 80 -27.92 10.62 -5.02
C ILE A 80 -26.64 11.35 -5.46
N ILE A 81 -25.50 10.64 -5.51
CA ILE A 81 -24.22 11.23 -5.96
C ILE A 81 -24.35 11.74 -7.40
N MET A 82 -24.97 10.95 -8.28
CA MET A 82 -25.15 11.29 -9.69
C MET A 82 -26.09 12.47 -9.87
N GLU A 83 -27.22 12.51 -9.16
CA GLU A 83 -28.14 13.65 -9.16
C GLU A 83 -27.48 14.93 -8.65
N ALA A 84 -26.64 14.84 -7.62
CA ALA A 84 -25.92 15.98 -7.07
C ALA A 84 -24.79 16.51 -7.97
N THR A 85 -24.28 15.68 -8.88
CA THR A 85 -23.09 16.03 -9.67
C THR A 85 -23.42 16.30 -11.15
N ARG A 86 -24.57 15.82 -11.66
CA ARG A 86 -24.98 15.96 -13.06
C ARG A 86 -24.98 17.42 -13.49
N GLY A 87 -24.42 17.69 -14.68
CA GLY A 87 -24.36 19.03 -15.28
C GLY A 87 -23.21 19.91 -14.76
N SER A 88 -22.45 19.46 -13.77
CA SER A 88 -21.28 20.22 -13.28
C SER A 88 -20.08 20.13 -14.23
N ARG A 89 -19.18 21.12 -14.17
CA ARG A 89 -17.88 21.07 -14.88
C ARG A 89 -17.03 19.87 -14.45
N PHE A 90 -17.11 19.50 -13.16
CA PHE A 90 -16.46 18.30 -12.62
C PHE A 90 -16.98 17.03 -13.29
N TYR A 91 -18.31 16.88 -13.42
CA TYR A 91 -18.94 15.76 -14.11
C TYR A 91 -18.47 15.64 -15.57
N GLY A 92 -18.44 16.76 -16.31
CA GLY A 92 -17.92 16.79 -17.68
C GLY A 92 -16.46 16.35 -17.78
N ASN A 93 -15.62 16.74 -16.82
CA ASN A 93 -14.22 16.30 -16.76
C ASN A 93 -14.08 14.81 -16.44
N GLU A 94 -14.89 14.27 -15.52
CA GLU A 94 -14.87 12.84 -15.20
C GLU A 94 -15.35 12.00 -16.39
N LEU A 95 -16.36 12.45 -17.15
CA LEU A 95 -16.74 11.84 -18.44
C LEU A 95 -15.57 11.81 -19.43
N LYS A 96 -14.85 12.93 -19.57
CA LYS A 96 -13.67 13.01 -20.48
C LYS A 96 -12.59 12.02 -20.07
N LYS A 97 -12.25 11.96 -18.77
CA LYS A 97 -11.26 11.01 -18.26
C LYS A 97 -11.71 9.56 -18.40
N GLU A 98 -13.00 9.30 -18.26
CA GLU A 98 -13.56 7.96 -18.44
C GLU A 98 -13.44 7.50 -19.88
N LYS A 99 -13.78 8.39 -20.84
CA LYS A 99 -13.53 8.13 -22.26
C LYS A 99 -12.06 7.82 -22.55
N GLN A 100 -11.12 8.55 -21.93
CA GLN A 100 -9.68 8.27 -22.09
C GLN A 100 -9.28 6.90 -21.55
N VAL A 101 -9.81 6.50 -20.39
CA VAL A 101 -9.55 5.17 -19.82
C VAL A 101 -10.13 4.08 -20.71
N ASN A 102 -11.35 4.27 -21.22
CA ASN A 102 -11.98 3.33 -22.14
C ASN A 102 -11.20 3.19 -23.45
N GLN A 103 -10.71 4.29 -24.02
CA GLN A 103 -9.83 4.23 -25.19
C GLN A 103 -8.55 3.44 -24.91
N ARG A 104 -7.96 3.62 -23.72
CA ARG A 104 -6.76 2.87 -23.33
C ARG A 104 -7.04 1.37 -23.19
N ILE A 105 -8.20 1.01 -22.64
CA ILE A 105 -8.65 -0.39 -22.54
C ILE A 105 -8.87 -0.96 -23.94
N GLU A 106 -9.56 -0.24 -24.83
CA GLU A 106 -9.79 -0.68 -26.20
C GLU A 106 -8.47 -0.95 -26.95
N ASN A 107 -7.52 -0.03 -26.87
CA ASN A 107 -6.18 -0.20 -27.46
C ASN A 107 -5.47 -1.44 -26.89
N MET A 108 -5.56 -1.66 -25.58
CA MET A 108 -4.99 -2.85 -24.93
C MET A 108 -5.66 -4.14 -25.39
N MET A 109 -6.99 -4.14 -25.59
CA MET A 109 -7.73 -5.29 -26.10
C MET A 109 -7.39 -5.58 -27.57
N GLN A 110 -7.18 -4.55 -28.39
CA GLN A 110 -6.68 -4.70 -29.75
C GLN A 110 -5.26 -5.29 -29.78
N GLN A 111 -4.36 -4.83 -28.89
CA GLN A 111 -3.03 -5.43 -28.73
C GLN A 111 -3.13 -6.91 -28.32
N LYS A 112 -4.01 -7.24 -27.36
CA LYS A 112 -4.26 -8.62 -26.93
C LYS A 112 -4.69 -9.52 -28.10
N ALA A 113 -5.56 -9.03 -28.99
CA ALA A 113 -6.03 -9.79 -30.14
C ALA A 113 -4.92 -10.15 -31.15
N GLN A 114 -3.82 -9.39 -31.18
CA GLN A 114 -2.69 -9.62 -32.08
C GLN A 114 -1.64 -10.58 -31.49
N ILE A 115 -1.76 -10.95 -30.20
CA ILE A 115 -0.80 -11.84 -29.54
C ILE A 115 -1.02 -13.27 -30.02
N THR A 116 0.03 -13.87 -30.57
CA THR A 116 0.03 -15.27 -30.99
C THR A 116 0.24 -16.22 -29.81
N SER A 117 -0.26 -17.45 -29.92
CA SER A 117 -0.02 -18.49 -28.92
C SER A 117 1.48 -18.80 -28.74
N GLN A 118 2.29 -18.61 -29.77
CA GLN A 118 3.74 -18.79 -29.69
C GLN A 118 4.41 -17.69 -28.85
N GLN A 119 4.03 -16.43 -29.06
CA GLN A 119 4.51 -15.32 -28.21
C GLN A 119 4.08 -15.52 -26.76
N LEU A 120 2.84 -15.96 -26.52
CA LEU A 120 2.33 -16.22 -25.18
C LEU A 120 3.11 -17.35 -24.48
N ARG A 121 3.40 -18.46 -25.17
CA ARG A 121 4.25 -19.54 -24.63
C ARG A 121 5.66 -19.07 -24.30
N LYS A 122 6.26 -18.24 -25.17
CA LYS A 122 7.59 -17.66 -24.91
C LYS A 122 7.57 -16.77 -23.66
N ALA A 123 6.57 -15.90 -23.55
CA ALA A 123 6.38 -15.05 -22.38
C ALA A 123 6.16 -15.89 -21.10
N GLN A 124 5.37 -16.95 -21.18
CA GLN A 124 5.13 -17.87 -20.08
C GLN A 124 6.43 -18.44 -19.51
N LEU A 125 7.32 -18.98 -20.36
CA LEU A 125 8.62 -19.50 -19.92
C LEU A 125 9.51 -18.43 -19.27
N GLN A 126 9.52 -17.20 -19.83
CA GLN A 126 10.32 -16.11 -19.29
C GLN A 126 9.81 -15.64 -17.92
N VAL A 127 8.49 -15.51 -17.79
CA VAL A 127 7.84 -15.08 -16.55
C VAL A 127 7.92 -16.16 -15.48
N ASP A 128 7.77 -17.44 -15.85
CA ASP A 128 7.90 -18.55 -14.91
C ASP A 128 9.32 -18.67 -14.36
N ARG A 129 10.34 -18.47 -15.19
CA ARG A 129 11.73 -18.40 -14.72
C ARG A 129 11.93 -17.28 -13.70
N PHE A 130 11.42 -16.08 -13.99
CA PHE A 130 11.49 -14.97 -13.04
C PHE A 130 10.67 -15.23 -11.77
N ALA A 131 9.50 -15.86 -11.88
CA ALA A 131 8.69 -16.27 -10.74
C ALA A 131 9.43 -17.31 -9.86
N MET A 132 10.18 -18.23 -10.45
CA MET A 132 11.02 -19.17 -9.70
C MET A 132 12.10 -18.45 -8.90
N GLU A 133 12.79 -17.47 -9.50
CA GLU A 133 13.80 -16.64 -8.80
C GLU A 133 13.18 -15.87 -7.61
N LEU A 134 11.99 -15.31 -7.81
CA LEU A 134 11.25 -14.63 -6.75
C LEU A 134 10.80 -15.58 -5.63
N GLU A 135 10.37 -16.78 -5.97
CA GLU A 135 9.95 -17.77 -4.97
C GLU A 135 11.14 -18.30 -4.17
N GLN A 136 12.30 -18.49 -4.82
CA GLN A 136 13.54 -18.90 -4.16
C GLN A 136 14.06 -17.83 -3.18
N SER A 137 13.85 -16.56 -3.49
CA SER A 137 14.25 -15.42 -2.65
C SER A 137 13.18 -14.95 -1.67
N ARG A 138 12.08 -15.71 -1.51
CA ARG A 138 11.02 -15.38 -0.55
C ARG A 138 11.58 -15.39 0.88
N ASP A 139 11.53 -14.22 1.52
CA ASP A 139 11.84 -14.08 2.92
C ASP A 139 10.56 -14.06 3.78
N LEU A 140 10.51 -14.95 4.78
CA LEU A 140 9.42 -15.06 5.75
C LEU A 140 9.91 -14.86 7.20
N ASN A 141 11.18 -14.50 7.40
CA ASN A 141 11.78 -14.41 8.72
C ASN A 141 11.44 -13.10 9.45
N ASN A 142 11.03 -12.08 8.70
CA ASN A 142 10.65 -10.79 9.25
C ASN A 142 9.19 -10.78 9.72
N THR A 143 8.93 -10.11 10.85
CA THR A 143 7.58 -9.78 11.32
C THR A 143 7.33 -8.30 11.13
N ILE A 144 6.58 -7.98 10.08
CA ILE A 144 6.19 -6.61 9.74
C ILE A 144 4.81 -6.32 10.30
N VAL A 145 4.69 -5.17 10.97
CA VAL A 145 3.44 -4.65 11.49
C VAL A 145 3.08 -3.38 10.74
N HIS A 146 1.83 -3.27 10.31
CA HIS A 146 1.25 -2.00 9.85
C HIS A 146 0.22 -1.53 10.88
N ILE A 147 0.41 -0.34 11.44
CA ILE A 147 -0.52 0.33 12.36
C ILE A 147 -1.28 1.42 11.60
N ASP A 148 -2.59 1.51 11.81
CA ASP A 148 -3.48 2.45 11.14
C ASP A 148 -4.56 2.95 12.11
N MET A 149 -4.49 4.24 12.51
CA MET A 149 -5.43 4.84 13.48
C MET A 149 -6.87 4.87 12.94
N ASP A 150 -7.83 4.54 13.79
CA ASP A 150 -9.21 4.35 13.35
C ASP A 150 -9.98 5.67 13.20
N ALA A 151 -10.32 6.00 11.95
CA ALA A 151 -11.01 7.25 11.59
C ALA A 151 -10.32 8.50 12.18
N PHE A 152 -8.99 8.52 12.17
CA PHE A 152 -8.11 9.38 12.96
C PHE A 152 -8.64 10.79 13.28
N TYR A 153 -8.76 11.68 12.29
CA TYR A 153 -9.17 13.06 12.54
C TYR A 153 -10.56 13.15 13.18
N ALA A 154 -11.53 12.35 12.72
CA ALA A 154 -12.87 12.35 13.30
C ALA A 154 -12.86 11.79 14.74
N ALA A 155 -12.02 10.78 15.02
CA ALA A 155 -11.88 10.23 16.35
C ALA A 155 -11.26 11.25 17.34
N VAL A 156 -10.30 12.06 16.90
CA VAL A 156 -9.75 13.18 17.69
C VAL A 156 -10.85 14.18 18.03
N GLU A 157 -11.65 14.61 17.05
CA GLU A 157 -12.75 15.55 17.32
C GLU A 157 -13.83 14.96 18.24
N MET A 158 -14.13 13.65 18.13
CA MET A 158 -15.08 12.96 19.02
C MET A 158 -14.57 12.84 20.46
N ARG A 159 -13.25 12.70 20.65
CA ARG A 159 -12.62 12.68 21.97
C ARG A 159 -12.70 14.06 22.63
N ASP A 160 -12.35 15.10 21.89
CA ASP A 160 -12.27 16.47 22.41
C ASP A 160 -13.66 17.11 22.57
N ASN A 161 -14.66 16.64 21.82
CA ASN A 161 -16.06 17.03 21.97
C ASN A 161 -16.98 15.79 22.07
N PRO A 162 -17.26 15.32 23.30
CA PRO A 162 -18.05 14.12 23.54
C PRO A 162 -19.48 14.16 22.97
N GLU A 163 -20.06 15.33 22.72
CA GLU A 163 -21.40 15.45 22.10
C GLU A 163 -21.45 14.91 20.66
N LEU A 164 -20.30 14.70 20.04
CA LEU A 164 -20.15 14.16 18.69
C LEU A 164 -20.06 12.63 18.65
N LYS A 165 -19.84 11.97 19.80
CA LYS A 165 -19.48 10.55 19.87
C LYS A 165 -20.47 9.62 19.16
N ASP A 166 -21.76 9.86 19.37
CA ASP A 166 -22.83 9.00 18.84
C ASP A 166 -23.49 9.57 17.57
N LYS A 167 -22.90 10.61 16.96
CA LYS A 167 -23.44 11.30 15.78
C LYS A 167 -22.62 11.00 14.53
N PRO A 168 -23.23 11.01 13.33
CA PRO A 168 -22.46 10.92 12.09
C PRO A 168 -21.68 12.22 11.90
N ILE A 169 -20.35 12.13 11.88
CA ILE A 169 -19.47 13.29 11.67
C ILE A 169 -18.46 13.05 10.54
N ALA A 170 -18.01 14.15 9.95
CA ALA A 170 -16.89 14.18 9.02
C ALA A 170 -16.00 15.39 9.30
N VAL A 171 -14.70 15.24 9.03
CA VAL A 171 -13.73 16.35 9.14
C VAL A 171 -13.44 16.89 7.76
N GLY A 172 -13.52 18.21 7.59
CA GLY A 172 -13.27 18.91 6.33
C GLY A 172 -14.15 20.15 6.18
N SER A 173 -14.67 20.37 4.97
CA SER A 173 -15.55 21.49 4.66
C SER A 173 -16.68 21.07 3.72
N SER A 174 -17.58 22.00 3.39
CA SER A 174 -18.60 21.78 2.36
C SER A 174 -17.98 21.40 1.01
N SER A 175 -16.76 21.86 0.72
CA SER A 175 -16.07 21.59 -0.54
C SER A 175 -15.45 20.20 -0.57
N MET A 176 -14.83 19.74 0.53
CA MET A 176 -14.14 18.44 0.56
C MET A 176 -14.02 17.89 1.97
N LEU A 177 -14.25 16.58 2.11
CA LEU A 177 -14.06 15.84 3.37
C LEU A 177 -12.71 15.11 3.38
N SER A 178 -11.96 15.28 4.47
CA SER A 178 -10.71 14.56 4.74
C SER A 178 -10.97 13.14 5.25
N THR A 179 -11.92 12.99 6.17
CA THR A 179 -12.34 11.69 6.70
C THR A 179 -13.75 11.76 7.30
N SER A 180 -14.29 10.61 7.66
CA SER A 180 -15.59 10.46 8.33
C SER A 180 -15.52 9.35 9.37
N ASN A 181 -16.28 9.51 10.46
CA ASN A 181 -16.41 8.48 11.49
C ASN A 181 -17.22 7.28 10.97
N TYR A 182 -17.14 6.15 11.68
CA TYR A 182 -17.81 4.92 11.26
C TYR A 182 -19.35 5.05 11.23
N HIS A 183 -19.94 5.92 12.06
CA HIS A 183 -21.38 6.22 11.99
C HIS A 183 -21.76 6.86 10.65
N ALA A 184 -21.00 7.86 10.17
CA ALA A 184 -21.25 8.51 8.89
C ALA A 184 -20.97 7.58 7.69
N ARG A 185 -19.99 6.67 7.80
CA ARG A 185 -19.66 5.70 6.74
C ARG A 185 -20.82 4.78 6.39
N ARG A 186 -21.70 4.48 7.35
CA ARG A 186 -22.94 3.71 7.12
C ARG A 186 -23.93 4.38 6.16
N PHE A 187 -23.76 5.68 5.87
CA PHE A 187 -24.55 6.42 4.89
C PHE A 187 -23.84 6.56 3.53
N GLY A 188 -22.65 5.99 3.37
CA GLY A 188 -21.81 6.19 2.19
C GLY A 188 -20.87 7.40 2.29
N VAL A 189 -20.91 8.17 3.38
CA VAL A 189 -20.05 9.35 3.57
C VAL A 189 -18.61 8.92 3.82
N ARG A 190 -17.67 9.42 3.02
CA ARG A 190 -16.27 8.99 3.05
C ARG A 190 -15.29 10.11 2.71
N ALA A 191 -14.01 9.86 2.98
CA ALA A 191 -12.90 10.72 2.55
C ALA A 191 -12.92 10.97 1.03
N ALA A 192 -12.46 12.16 0.63
CA ALA A 192 -12.44 12.65 -0.75
C ALA A 192 -13.83 12.81 -1.40
N MET A 193 -14.90 12.85 -0.59
CA MET A 193 -16.25 13.22 -1.03
C MET A 193 -16.48 14.71 -0.74
N PRO A 194 -17.12 15.47 -1.65
CA PRO A 194 -17.55 16.83 -1.34
C PRO A 194 -18.57 16.86 -0.19
N GLY A 195 -18.39 17.79 0.75
CA GLY A 195 -19.25 17.91 1.93
C GLY A 195 -20.73 18.14 1.60
N PHE A 196 -21.02 18.92 0.55
CA PHE A 196 -22.41 19.14 0.11
C PHE A 196 -23.08 17.86 -0.41
N ILE A 197 -22.32 16.93 -1.02
CA ILE A 197 -22.84 15.62 -1.44
C ILE A 197 -23.07 14.75 -0.21
N ALA A 198 -22.12 14.75 0.72
CA ALA A 198 -22.22 14.00 1.97
C ALA A 198 -23.45 14.42 2.79
N LYS A 199 -23.77 15.72 2.84
CA LYS A 199 -24.99 16.25 3.46
C LYS A 199 -26.28 15.79 2.78
N ARG A 200 -26.26 15.52 1.46
CA ARG A 200 -27.42 14.91 0.78
C ARG A 200 -27.59 13.43 1.13
N LEU A 201 -26.50 12.71 1.35
CA LEU A 201 -26.52 11.31 1.80
C LEU A 201 -26.94 11.19 3.28
N CYS A 202 -26.52 12.14 4.11
CA CYS A 202 -26.77 12.19 5.54
C CYS A 202 -27.07 13.63 5.97
N PRO A 203 -28.35 14.07 5.94
CA PRO A 203 -28.73 15.44 6.30
C PRO A 203 -28.27 15.88 7.70
N GLN A 204 -28.28 14.94 8.65
CA GLN A 204 -27.85 15.11 10.03
C GLN A 204 -26.32 15.07 10.23
N LEU A 205 -25.52 14.95 9.15
CA LEU A 205 -24.05 14.89 9.23
C LEU A 205 -23.49 16.18 9.85
N ILE A 206 -22.59 16.06 10.82
CA ILE A 206 -21.86 17.23 11.34
C ILE A 206 -20.51 17.31 10.62
N ILE A 207 -20.23 18.43 9.95
CA ILE A 207 -18.93 18.67 9.31
C ILE A 207 -18.11 19.56 10.23
N VAL A 208 -17.03 19.01 10.78
CA VAL A 208 -16.10 19.69 11.68
C VAL A 208 -14.89 20.19 10.87
N PRO A 209 -14.47 21.47 11.00
CA PRO A 209 -13.25 21.96 10.37
C PRO A 209 -12.01 21.20 10.89
N PRO A 210 -10.99 20.98 10.04
CA PRO A 210 -9.78 20.29 10.47
C PRO A 210 -8.93 21.13 11.44
N ASN A 211 -8.37 20.48 12.47
CA ASN A 211 -7.38 21.05 13.38
C ASN A 211 -6.07 20.26 13.30
N PHE A 212 -5.18 20.66 12.39
CA PHE A 212 -3.95 19.91 12.11
C PHE A 212 -2.96 19.90 13.26
N ASP A 213 -2.91 20.95 14.09
CA ASP A 213 -2.01 20.99 15.25
C ASP A 213 -2.34 19.88 16.25
N LYS A 214 -3.63 19.67 16.53
CA LYS A 214 -4.11 18.55 17.36
C LYS A 214 -3.73 17.20 16.75
N TYR A 215 -3.92 17.03 15.44
CA TYR A 215 -3.62 15.76 14.76
C TYR A 215 -2.12 15.46 14.77
N HIS A 216 -1.27 16.48 14.61
CA HIS A 216 0.17 16.35 14.73
C HIS A 216 0.60 15.99 16.16
N ALA A 217 0.00 16.62 17.17
CA ALA A 217 0.29 16.32 18.58
C ALA A 217 -0.03 14.85 18.93
N VAL A 218 -1.22 14.37 18.56
CA VAL A 218 -1.60 12.96 18.80
C VAL A 218 -0.72 12.01 17.98
N SER A 219 -0.40 12.35 16.72
CA SER A 219 0.52 11.54 15.90
C SER A 219 1.89 11.39 16.58
N LYS A 220 2.40 12.46 17.22
CA LYS A 220 3.65 12.42 17.97
C LYS A 220 3.55 11.47 19.18
N GLU A 221 2.48 11.55 19.95
CA GLU A 221 2.26 10.66 21.11
C GLU A 221 2.22 9.18 20.73
N VAL A 222 1.60 8.85 19.59
CA VAL A 222 1.57 7.50 19.03
C VAL A 222 2.97 7.08 18.57
N LYS A 223 3.67 7.93 17.82
CA LYS A 223 5.03 7.66 17.32
C LYS A 223 6.04 7.40 18.44
N GLU A 224 5.91 8.08 19.57
CA GLU A 224 6.70 7.81 20.78
C GLU A 224 6.49 6.37 21.28
N ILE A 225 5.26 5.84 21.24
CA ILE A 225 4.98 4.43 21.59
C ILE A 225 5.61 3.49 20.55
N LEU A 226 5.47 3.81 19.26
CA LEU A 226 5.95 2.94 18.17
C LEU A 226 7.47 2.76 18.21
N ALA A 227 8.20 3.82 18.57
CA ALA A 227 9.67 3.82 18.65
C ALA A 227 10.24 2.77 19.63
N ASP A 228 9.49 2.37 20.66
CA ASP A 228 9.90 1.35 21.63
C ASP A 228 10.01 -0.06 21.02
N TYR A 229 9.26 -0.32 19.94
CA TYR A 229 9.18 -1.63 19.30
C TYR A 229 10.02 -1.71 18.04
N ASP A 230 10.20 -0.58 17.37
CA ASP A 230 11.11 -0.42 16.25
C ASP A 230 11.59 1.04 16.19
N PRO A 231 12.83 1.35 16.58
CA PRO A 231 13.34 2.73 16.50
C PRO A 231 13.52 3.23 15.05
N ASN A 232 13.46 2.32 14.07
CA ASN A 232 13.56 2.62 12.64
C ASN A 232 12.21 2.51 11.92
N PHE A 233 11.10 2.53 12.65
CA PHE A 233 9.76 2.46 12.07
C PHE A 233 9.56 3.52 10.97
N MET A 234 8.75 3.18 9.98
CA MET A 234 8.46 4.05 8.84
C MET A 234 7.07 4.65 8.96
N ALA A 235 7.00 5.94 9.34
CA ALA A 235 5.74 6.70 9.33
C ALA A 235 5.36 7.09 7.89
N MET A 236 4.18 6.67 7.43
CA MET A 236 3.67 6.98 6.09
C MET A 236 2.85 8.28 6.08
N SER A 237 2.08 8.50 7.14
CA SER A 237 1.20 9.65 7.36
C SER A 237 1.17 10.03 8.84
N LEU A 238 0.17 10.80 9.27
CA LEU A 238 -0.05 11.08 10.70
C LEU A 238 -0.61 9.87 11.45
N ASP A 239 -1.36 9.03 10.74
CA ASP A 239 -2.13 7.90 11.27
C ASP A 239 -1.63 6.51 10.88
N GLU A 240 -0.70 6.40 9.92
CA GLU A 240 -0.18 5.12 9.43
C GLU A 240 1.33 4.97 9.61
N ALA A 241 1.78 3.79 10.03
CA ALA A 241 3.18 3.44 10.14
C ALA A 241 3.46 1.95 9.95
N TYR A 242 4.64 1.61 9.42
CA TYR A 242 5.18 0.26 9.43
C TYR A 242 6.26 0.09 10.50
N LEU A 243 6.28 -1.06 11.16
CA LEU A 243 7.32 -1.47 12.10
C LEU A 243 7.87 -2.83 11.67
N ASN A 244 9.17 -3.04 11.84
CA ASN A 244 9.78 -4.36 11.82
C ASN A 244 10.09 -4.80 13.25
N ILE A 245 9.16 -5.55 13.86
CA ILE A 245 9.28 -5.97 15.27
C ILE A 245 10.10 -7.25 15.45
N THR A 246 10.79 -7.73 14.41
CA THR A 246 11.56 -8.98 14.45
C THR A 246 12.59 -8.98 15.57
N LYS A 247 13.37 -7.91 15.69
CA LYS A 247 14.38 -7.75 16.75
C LYS A 247 13.72 -7.69 18.14
N HIS A 248 12.67 -6.88 18.27
CA HIS A 248 11.92 -6.77 19.52
C HIS A 248 11.35 -8.12 19.97
N LEU A 249 10.82 -8.93 19.06
CA LEU A 249 10.30 -10.26 19.39
C LEU A 249 11.36 -11.23 19.90
N GLN A 250 12.57 -11.17 19.36
CA GLN A 250 13.70 -11.98 19.82
C GLN A 250 14.10 -11.60 21.26
N GLU A 251 14.22 -10.31 21.53
CA GLU A 251 14.56 -9.79 22.87
C GLU A 251 13.44 -10.11 23.88
N ARG A 252 12.18 -9.95 23.47
CA ARG A 252 11.00 -10.10 24.31
C ARG A 252 10.77 -11.53 24.80
N GLN A 253 11.28 -12.56 24.11
CA GLN A 253 11.14 -13.95 24.58
C GLN A 253 11.68 -14.15 26.00
N ASN A 254 12.72 -13.40 26.37
CA ASN A 254 13.37 -13.51 27.67
C ASN A 254 12.95 -12.39 28.65
N TRP A 255 11.93 -11.61 28.33
CA TRP A 255 11.50 -10.51 29.21
C TRP A 255 10.68 -11.02 30.40
N PRO A 256 11.02 -10.59 31.64
CA PRO A 256 10.16 -10.84 32.80
C PRO A 256 8.81 -10.15 32.64
N GLU A 257 7.80 -10.60 33.40
CA GLU A 257 6.45 -10.04 33.33
C GLU A 257 6.40 -8.53 33.57
N ASP A 258 7.24 -8.02 34.49
CA ASP A 258 7.26 -6.59 34.81
C ASP A 258 7.62 -5.69 33.62
N LYS A 259 8.43 -6.18 32.67
CA LYS A 259 8.74 -5.46 31.43
C LYS A 259 7.61 -5.47 30.41
N ARG A 260 6.58 -6.30 30.63
CA ARG A 260 5.42 -6.49 29.76
C ARG A 260 4.11 -6.13 30.48
N LYS A 261 4.22 -5.47 31.63
CA LYS A 261 3.12 -5.10 32.52
C LYS A 261 2.82 -3.62 32.39
N TYR A 262 1.56 -3.28 32.21
CA TYR A 262 1.09 -1.90 32.09
C TYR A 262 -0.14 -1.67 32.97
N PHE A 263 -0.26 -0.46 33.51
CA PHE A 263 -1.37 -0.07 34.36
C PHE A 263 -2.52 0.51 33.53
N ILE A 264 -3.75 0.13 33.88
CA ILE A 264 -4.95 0.69 33.26
C ILE A 264 -5.23 2.06 33.88
N LYS A 265 -5.39 3.09 33.05
CA LYS A 265 -5.88 4.39 33.50
C LYS A 265 -7.40 4.31 33.65
N THR A 266 -7.89 4.04 34.86
CA THR A 266 -9.30 4.32 35.20
C THR A 266 -9.51 5.82 35.19
N GLY A 267 -10.36 6.32 34.28
CA GLY A 267 -10.73 7.74 34.23
C GLY A 267 -11.24 8.23 35.58
N HIS A 268 -11.03 9.52 35.90
CA HIS A 268 -11.46 10.17 37.14
C HIS A 268 -12.91 9.83 37.52
N SER A 269 -13.07 8.86 38.41
CA SER A 269 -14.10 8.85 39.45
C SER A 269 -13.35 8.72 40.75
N LEU A 270 -13.16 9.85 41.42
CA LEU A 270 -12.92 9.89 42.85
C LEU A 270 -14.20 9.38 43.52
N GLU A 271 -14.34 8.06 43.57
CA GLU A 271 -15.25 7.27 44.41
C GLU A 271 -15.29 5.87 43.78
N ASN A 272 -14.31 5.03 44.15
CA ASN A 272 -14.49 3.59 44.08
C ASN A 272 -14.28 3.04 45.48
N ASP A 273 -15.29 2.30 45.92
CA ASP A 273 -15.50 1.76 47.25
C ASP A 273 -14.25 1.11 47.86
N LYS A 274 -14.06 1.37 49.16
CA LYS A 274 -13.06 0.73 50.01
C LYS A 274 -13.19 -0.79 49.91
N PRO A 275 -12.14 -1.54 49.53
CA PRO A 275 -12.10 -2.96 49.81
C PRO A 275 -11.94 -3.15 51.33
N ARG A 276 -12.88 -3.85 51.97
CA ARG A 276 -12.71 -4.36 53.33
C ARG A 276 -11.48 -5.28 53.36
N LYS A 277 -10.56 -4.99 54.29
CA LYS A 277 -9.43 -5.86 54.65
C LYS A 277 -9.95 -7.24 55.06
N GLU A 278 -9.72 -8.28 54.27
CA GLU A 278 -9.55 -9.66 54.75
C GLU A 278 -8.82 -10.51 53.70
N VAL A 279 -7.53 -10.27 53.45
CA VAL A 279 -6.64 -11.35 52.96
C VAL A 279 -5.24 -11.11 53.52
N ASN A 280 -4.98 -11.68 54.69
CA ASN A 280 -3.64 -12.08 55.12
C ASN A 280 -3.82 -13.12 56.23
N LYS A 281 -3.84 -14.39 55.82
CA LYS A 281 -3.39 -15.57 56.57
C LYS A 281 -3.76 -16.82 55.78
N LEU A 282 -2.89 -17.23 54.86
CA LEU A 282 -2.78 -18.63 54.45
C LEU A 282 -1.28 -18.92 54.23
N SER A 283 -0.53 -18.95 55.33
CA SER A 283 0.69 -19.75 55.41
C SER A 283 0.27 -21.23 55.45
N GLU A 284 1.02 -22.07 54.75
CA GLU A 284 0.81 -23.51 54.64
C GLU A 284 0.83 -24.20 56.01
N HIS A 285 -0.29 -24.28 56.74
CA HIS A 285 -0.48 -25.24 57.85
C HIS A 285 -1.94 -25.36 58.32
N GLU A 286 -2.94 -25.18 57.43
CA GLU A 286 -4.33 -25.52 57.76
C GLU A 286 -5.01 -26.21 56.58
N ARG A 287 -4.54 -27.43 56.25
CA ARG A 287 -5.34 -28.42 55.53
C ARG A 287 -5.77 -29.48 56.53
N SER A 288 -6.82 -29.20 57.29
CA SER A 288 -7.82 -30.20 57.71
C SER A 288 -8.85 -29.59 58.64
N ILE A 289 -10.11 -29.76 58.24
CA ILE A 289 -11.32 -29.79 59.07
C ILE A 289 -12.03 -28.45 59.33
N SER A 290 -13.24 -28.35 58.75
CA SER A 290 -14.43 -27.80 59.39
C SER A 290 -15.59 -28.71 58.97
N PRO A 291 -16.59 -29.02 59.83
CA PRO A 291 -17.39 -28.01 60.53
C PRO A 291 -17.88 -28.36 61.97
N LEU A 292 -18.67 -27.44 62.57
CA LEU A 292 -19.53 -27.51 63.79
C LEU A 292 -18.90 -26.87 65.05
N LEU A 293 -19.37 -25.70 65.55
CA LEU A 293 -20.60 -25.29 66.28
C LEU A 293 -20.62 -25.63 67.80
N PHE A 294 -20.60 -24.54 68.61
CA PHE A 294 -21.01 -24.28 70.02
C PHE A 294 -20.09 -24.53 71.25
N GLU A 295 -19.93 -23.41 72.00
CA GLU A 295 -19.90 -23.13 73.47
C GLU A 295 -18.75 -23.46 74.46
N ASP A 296 -18.47 -22.40 75.27
CA ASP A 296 -18.02 -22.25 76.68
C ASP A 296 -16.57 -22.44 77.21
N SER A 297 -15.91 -21.28 77.44
CA SER A 297 -15.25 -20.76 78.68
C SER A 297 -14.09 -21.56 79.40
N PRO A 298 -13.32 -20.99 80.37
CA PRO A 298 -11.94 -20.48 80.19
C PRO A 298 -10.94 -21.06 81.25
N PRO A 299 -9.92 -20.30 81.74
CA PRO A 299 -8.58 -20.02 81.21
C PRO A 299 -7.46 -20.76 81.99
N ASP A 300 -6.21 -20.81 81.50
CA ASP A 300 -5.04 -20.62 82.39
C ASP A 300 -3.64 -20.54 81.73
N LEU A 301 -2.88 -19.60 82.29
CA LEU A 301 -1.43 -19.58 82.61
C LEU A 301 -0.32 -19.39 81.54
N GLN A 302 0.41 -18.30 81.77
CA GLN A 302 1.65 -17.73 81.20
C GLN A 302 2.96 -18.48 81.63
N PRO A 303 4.21 -17.95 81.50
CA PRO A 303 5.04 -17.34 80.42
C PRO A 303 6.50 -17.95 80.40
N PRO A 304 7.62 -17.23 80.14
CA PRO A 304 8.10 -16.43 78.99
C PRO A 304 9.47 -16.94 78.42
N GLY A 305 9.93 -16.40 77.28
CA GLY A 305 11.29 -16.65 76.78
C GLY A 305 11.80 -15.71 75.68
N ASN A 306 12.20 -14.51 76.08
CA ASN A 306 13.26 -13.63 75.55
C ASN A 306 13.41 -13.33 74.04
N THR A 307 12.97 -12.10 73.70
CA THR A 307 13.75 -10.99 73.11
C THR A 307 14.86 -11.28 72.09
N SER A 308 14.68 -10.73 70.88
CA SER A 308 15.61 -9.73 70.34
C SER A 308 14.90 -8.83 69.33
N GLN A 309 14.82 -7.55 69.69
CA GLN A 309 14.38 -6.44 68.85
C GLN A 309 15.42 -6.16 67.76
N VAL A 310 14.97 -6.02 66.52
CA VAL A 310 15.57 -5.07 65.56
C VAL A 310 14.41 -4.31 64.93
N ASN A 311 14.26 -3.04 65.31
CA ASN A 311 13.38 -2.07 64.68
C ASN A 311 14.04 -1.55 63.40
N GLY A 312 13.25 -1.27 62.36
CA GLY A 312 13.74 -0.57 61.17
C GLY A 312 12.74 -0.41 60.03
N GLU A 313 11.53 0.08 60.33
CA GLU A 313 10.70 0.91 59.45
C GLU A 313 10.34 0.40 58.03
N GLU A 314 9.34 -0.49 57.92
CA GLU A 314 8.51 -0.56 56.72
C GLU A 314 7.35 0.43 56.83
N GLN A 315 7.43 1.50 56.03
CA GLN A 315 6.32 2.39 55.77
C GLN A 315 5.19 1.61 55.09
N ASN A 316 4.17 1.25 55.88
CA ASN A 316 2.88 0.76 55.41
C ASN A 316 2.19 1.84 54.55
N ASN A 317 2.49 1.86 53.25
CA ASN A 317 1.72 2.61 52.28
C ASN A 317 0.63 1.67 51.74
N PRO A 318 -0.67 1.98 51.86
CA PRO A 318 -1.72 1.11 51.33
C PRO A 318 -1.60 1.08 49.81
N GLN A 319 -1.03 0.00 49.26
CA GLN A 319 -1.00 -0.26 47.83
C GLN A 319 -2.44 -0.45 47.35
N ILE A 320 -3.04 0.65 46.89
CA ILE A 320 -4.20 0.63 46.02
C ILE A 320 -3.77 -0.24 44.83
N LEU A 321 -4.29 -1.46 44.75
CA LEU A 321 -4.00 -2.40 43.68
C LEU A 321 -4.55 -1.79 42.37
N GLN A 322 -3.75 -0.98 41.69
CA GLN A 322 -4.11 -0.46 40.38
C GLN A 322 -4.20 -1.64 39.42
N ASN A 323 -5.36 -1.81 38.80
CA ASN A 323 -5.58 -2.88 37.82
C ASN A 323 -4.50 -2.79 36.74
N SER A 324 -3.70 -3.85 36.63
CA SER A 324 -2.60 -3.96 35.67
C SER A 324 -2.84 -5.15 34.76
N VAL A 325 -2.30 -5.05 33.55
CA VAL A 325 -2.40 -6.09 32.50
C VAL A 325 -1.00 -6.47 32.06
N VAL A 326 -0.81 -7.76 31.76
CA VAL A 326 0.44 -8.30 31.23
C VAL A 326 0.17 -8.85 29.84
N PHE A 327 1.03 -8.54 28.87
CA PHE A 327 0.93 -9.03 27.49
C PHE A 327 1.97 -10.09 27.21
N GLY A 328 1.63 -11.16 26.48
CA GLY A 328 2.54 -12.26 26.15
C GLY A 328 3.75 -11.89 25.28
N THR A 329 4.44 -12.92 24.76
CA THR A 329 5.67 -12.78 23.94
C THR A 329 5.45 -13.01 22.44
N SER A 330 4.23 -13.34 22.02
CA SER A 330 3.89 -13.55 20.61
C SER A 330 3.76 -12.20 19.87
N ALA A 331 3.87 -12.24 18.54
CA ALA A 331 3.64 -11.05 17.69
C ALA A 331 2.24 -10.45 17.90
N GLU A 332 1.20 -11.29 18.06
CA GLU A 332 -0.15 -10.80 18.33
C GLU A 332 -0.23 -10.05 19.66
N GLU A 333 0.43 -10.56 20.71
CA GLU A 333 0.44 -9.94 22.03
C GLU A 333 1.20 -8.62 22.05
N VAL A 334 2.35 -8.53 21.36
CA VAL A 334 3.08 -7.27 21.16
C VAL A 334 2.18 -6.22 20.48
N VAL A 335 1.43 -6.62 19.45
CA VAL A 335 0.57 -5.68 18.73
C VAL A 335 -0.68 -5.31 19.54
N LYS A 336 -1.22 -6.21 20.36
CA LYS A 336 -2.26 -5.88 21.34
C LYS A 336 -1.73 -4.88 22.37
N GLU A 337 -0.50 -5.06 22.85
CA GLU A 337 0.15 -4.12 23.76
C GLU A 337 0.32 -2.73 23.13
N ILE A 338 0.82 -2.66 21.89
CA ILE A 338 0.94 -1.39 21.14
C ILE A 338 -0.42 -0.68 21.09
N ARG A 339 -1.46 -1.38 20.66
CA ARG A 339 -2.82 -0.83 20.53
C ARG A 339 -3.38 -0.39 21.88
N PHE A 340 -3.20 -1.19 22.93
CA PHE A 340 -3.59 -0.84 24.29
C PHE A 340 -2.88 0.43 24.77
N ARG A 341 -1.56 0.53 24.60
CA ARG A 341 -0.80 1.71 25.01
C ARG A 341 -1.23 2.96 24.25
N ILE A 342 -1.53 2.84 22.95
CA ILE A 342 -2.09 3.93 22.15
C ILE A 342 -3.44 4.37 22.73
N GLU A 343 -4.33 3.45 23.04
CA GLU A 343 -5.64 3.74 23.62
C GLU A 343 -5.53 4.40 25.00
N GLN A 344 -4.68 3.87 25.89
CA GLN A 344 -4.46 4.44 27.23
C GLN A 344 -3.80 5.83 27.20
N LYS A 345 -2.96 6.12 26.20
CA LYS A 345 -2.28 7.42 26.08
C LYS A 345 -3.15 8.45 25.40
N THR A 346 -3.86 8.07 24.34
CA THR A 346 -4.52 9.01 23.42
C THR A 346 -6.04 9.02 23.51
N THR A 347 -6.64 8.01 24.16
CA THR A 347 -8.09 7.70 24.13
C THR A 347 -8.61 7.35 22.72
N LEU A 348 -7.72 7.02 21.79
CA LEU A 348 -8.05 6.64 20.42
C LEU A 348 -7.67 5.19 20.15
N THR A 349 -8.41 4.55 19.25
CA THR A 349 -8.16 3.17 18.84
C THR A 349 -7.36 3.11 17.55
N ALA A 350 -6.62 2.03 17.38
CA ALA A 350 -5.89 1.71 16.17
C ALA A 350 -6.13 0.26 15.76
N SER A 351 -6.08 0.02 14.45
CA SER A 351 -6.10 -1.32 13.88
C SER A 351 -4.74 -1.68 13.32
N ALA A 352 -4.44 -2.98 13.28
CA ALA A 352 -3.11 -3.46 12.97
C ALA A 352 -3.09 -4.71 12.10
N GLY A 353 -2.12 -4.79 11.20
CA GLY A 353 -1.88 -5.97 10.38
C GLY A 353 -0.49 -6.52 10.64
N ILE A 354 -0.39 -7.84 10.81
CA ILE A 354 0.86 -8.55 11.11
C ILE A 354 1.14 -9.52 9.97
N ALA A 355 2.26 -9.38 9.28
CA ALA A 355 2.58 -10.25 8.15
C ALA A 355 4.09 -10.32 7.87
N PRO A 356 4.54 -11.23 7.00
CA PRO A 356 5.95 -11.35 6.64
C PRO A 356 6.54 -10.16 5.86
N ASN A 357 5.69 -9.32 5.25
CA ASN A 357 6.13 -8.19 4.44
C ASN A 357 5.14 -7.02 4.49
N THR A 358 5.58 -5.84 4.06
CA THR A 358 4.82 -4.58 4.11
C THR A 358 3.50 -4.64 3.33
N MET A 359 3.50 -5.27 2.15
CA MET A 359 2.31 -5.35 1.31
C MET A 359 1.18 -6.10 2.01
N LEU A 360 1.48 -7.28 2.56
CA LEU A 360 0.52 -8.09 3.29
C LEU A 360 0.09 -7.43 4.60
N ALA A 361 1.03 -6.83 5.34
CA ALA A 361 0.73 -6.17 6.61
C ALA A 361 -0.30 -5.04 6.43
N LYS A 362 -0.17 -4.23 5.37
CA LYS A 362 -1.16 -3.18 5.06
C LYS A 362 -2.54 -3.72 4.74
N VAL A 363 -2.62 -4.82 3.98
CA VAL A 363 -3.93 -5.44 3.69
C VAL A 363 -4.55 -6.00 4.97
N CYS A 364 -3.73 -6.59 5.85
CA CYS A 364 -4.19 -7.14 7.12
C CYS A 364 -4.75 -6.08 8.07
N SER A 365 -4.14 -4.88 8.13
CA SER A 365 -4.60 -3.83 9.05
C SER A 365 -5.99 -3.31 8.74
N ASP A 366 -6.45 -3.46 7.49
CA ASP A 366 -7.79 -3.06 7.06
C ASP A 366 -8.84 -4.15 7.30
N LYS A 367 -8.44 -5.42 7.51
CA LYS A 367 -9.35 -6.56 7.53
C LYS A 367 -10.31 -6.57 8.72
N ASN A 368 -9.79 -6.23 9.91
CA ASN A 368 -10.54 -6.23 11.17
C ASN A 368 -10.79 -4.81 11.71
N LYS A 369 -10.82 -3.80 10.84
CA LYS A 369 -11.19 -2.43 11.25
C LYS A 369 -12.67 -2.34 11.61
N PRO A 370 -13.06 -1.51 12.61
CA PRO A 370 -12.19 -0.74 13.53
C PRO A 370 -11.72 -1.54 14.75
N ASN A 371 -10.69 -1.01 15.42
CA ASN A 371 -10.11 -1.49 16.67
C ASN A 371 -9.82 -3.00 16.68
N GLY A 372 -9.24 -3.52 15.61
CA GLY A 372 -8.93 -4.93 15.48
C GLY A 372 -7.54 -5.18 14.89
N GLN A 373 -7.11 -6.43 14.95
CA GLN A 373 -5.86 -6.86 14.33
C GLN A 373 -6.02 -8.18 13.59
N TYR A 374 -5.16 -8.44 12.61
CA TYR A 374 -5.12 -9.68 11.86
C TYR A 374 -3.68 -10.10 11.56
N GLN A 375 -3.36 -11.38 11.74
CA GLN A 375 -2.05 -11.94 11.44
C GLN A 375 -2.10 -12.95 10.27
N ILE A 376 -1.13 -12.85 9.37
CA ILE A 376 -0.73 -13.95 8.49
C ILE A 376 0.51 -14.59 9.09
N LEU A 377 0.43 -15.88 9.42
CA LEU A 377 1.55 -16.64 9.95
C LEU A 377 2.72 -16.68 8.94
N PRO A 378 3.99 -16.72 9.38
CA PRO A 378 5.17 -16.73 8.52
C PRO A 378 5.40 -18.11 7.86
N LYS A 379 4.37 -18.62 7.19
CA LYS A 379 4.37 -19.86 6.41
C LYS A 379 3.86 -19.56 5.02
N ARG A 380 4.54 -20.09 3.99
CA ARG A 380 4.15 -19.92 2.58
C ARG A 380 2.68 -20.29 2.36
N GLN A 381 2.22 -21.38 2.94
CA GLN A 381 0.83 -21.83 2.79
C GLN A 381 -0.17 -20.78 3.30
N ALA A 382 0.06 -20.22 4.49
CA ALA A 382 -0.80 -19.17 5.05
C ALA A 382 -0.83 -17.90 4.18
N VAL A 383 0.31 -17.53 3.58
CA VAL A 383 0.38 -16.42 2.62
C VAL A 383 -0.46 -16.72 1.37
N MET A 384 -0.33 -17.91 0.81
CA MET A 384 -1.04 -18.29 -0.41
C MET A 384 -2.54 -18.45 -0.18
N ASP A 385 -2.95 -19.02 0.96
CA ASP A 385 -4.35 -19.13 1.36
C ASP A 385 -5.00 -17.74 1.51
N PHE A 386 -4.26 -16.78 2.08
CA PHE A 386 -4.72 -15.40 2.18
C PHE A 386 -4.82 -14.70 0.81
N ILE A 387 -3.86 -14.94 -0.08
CA ILE A 387 -3.78 -14.28 -1.38
C ILE A 387 -4.81 -14.83 -2.38
N LYS A 388 -5.15 -16.12 -2.30
CA LYS A 388 -5.97 -16.84 -3.29
C LYS A 388 -7.20 -16.04 -3.75
N ASP A 389 -8.05 -15.65 -2.81
CA ASP A 389 -9.32 -14.97 -3.09
C ASP A 389 -9.27 -13.46 -2.81
N LEU A 390 -8.07 -12.90 -2.59
CA LEU A 390 -7.91 -11.47 -2.29
C LEU A 390 -8.26 -10.63 -3.52
N PRO A 391 -9.24 -9.71 -3.43
CA PRO A 391 -9.54 -8.80 -4.54
C PRO A 391 -8.35 -7.87 -4.81
N ILE A 392 -7.96 -7.72 -6.08
CA ILE A 392 -6.82 -6.88 -6.48
C ILE A 392 -6.96 -5.43 -5.99
N ARG A 393 -8.20 -4.94 -5.85
CA ARG A 393 -8.48 -3.58 -5.41
C ARG A 393 -8.11 -3.30 -3.95
N LYS A 394 -8.00 -4.34 -3.12
CA LYS A 394 -7.58 -4.24 -1.72
C LYS A 394 -6.05 -4.09 -1.57
N VAL A 395 -5.29 -4.33 -2.64
CA VAL A 395 -3.83 -4.20 -2.63
C VAL A 395 -3.41 -2.75 -2.85
N SER A 396 -2.58 -2.21 -1.95
CA SER A 396 -2.05 -0.85 -2.06
C SER A 396 -1.23 -0.69 -3.34
N GLY A 397 -1.63 0.26 -4.19
CA GLY A 397 -1.03 0.52 -5.51
C GLY A 397 -1.96 0.15 -6.69
N ILE A 398 -3.00 -0.66 -6.47
CA ILE A 398 -4.05 -0.91 -7.48
C ILE A 398 -5.22 0.05 -7.27
N GLY A 399 -5.21 1.15 -8.01
CA GLY A 399 -6.29 2.15 -8.03
C GLY A 399 -7.40 1.82 -9.04
N LYS A 400 -8.44 2.67 -9.09
CA LYS A 400 -9.63 2.50 -9.96
C LYS A 400 -9.31 2.23 -11.43
N VAL A 401 -8.30 2.93 -11.98
CA VAL A 401 -7.92 2.78 -13.40
C VAL A 401 -7.28 1.42 -13.65
N THR A 402 -6.29 1.03 -12.85
CA THR A 402 -5.62 -0.26 -12.99
C THR A 402 -6.58 -1.42 -12.73
N GLU A 403 -7.44 -1.30 -11.72
CA GLU A 403 -8.52 -2.26 -11.46
C GLU A 403 -9.41 -2.43 -12.69
N LYS A 404 -9.86 -1.33 -13.31
CA LYS A 404 -10.72 -1.40 -14.50
C LYS A 404 -10.02 -2.04 -15.70
N MET A 405 -8.75 -1.71 -15.93
CA MET A 405 -7.95 -2.32 -16.99
C MET A 405 -7.79 -3.84 -16.77
N LEU A 406 -7.49 -4.26 -15.54
CA LEU A 406 -7.36 -5.68 -15.20
C LEU A 406 -8.71 -6.42 -15.28
N LYS A 407 -9.81 -5.79 -14.86
CA LYS A 407 -11.17 -6.34 -15.03
C LYS A 407 -11.54 -6.57 -16.50
N ALA A 408 -11.13 -5.68 -17.40
CA ALA A 408 -11.33 -5.88 -18.85
C ALA A 408 -10.59 -7.12 -19.40
N LEU A 409 -9.56 -7.60 -18.68
CA LEU A 409 -8.87 -8.86 -18.97
C LEU A 409 -9.50 -10.07 -18.26
N GLY A 410 -10.55 -9.88 -17.46
CA GLY A 410 -11.18 -10.92 -16.63
C GLY A 410 -10.44 -11.16 -15.31
N ILE A 411 -9.74 -10.16 -14.77
CA ILE A 411 -8.95 -10.27 -13.54
C ILE A 411 -9.57 -9.41 -12.43
N ILE A 412 -9.99 -10.06 -11.36
CA ILE A 412 -10.62 -9.50 -10.16
C ILE A 412 -9.83 -9.90 -8.89
N THR A 413 -9.28 -11.11 -8.86
CA THR A 413 -8.54 -11.67 -7.71
C THR A 413 -7.04 -11.81 -7.99
N CYS A 414 -6.23 -11.96 -6.94
CA CYS A 414 -4.80 -12.22 -7.08
C CYS A 414 -4.49 -13.58 -7.72
N THR A 415 -5.33 -14.61 -7.57
CA THR A 415 -5.16 -15.87 -8.31
C THR A 415 -5.28 -15.67 -9.82
N GLU A 416 -6.28 -14.93 -10.28
CA GLU A 416 -6.44 -14.61 -11.70
C GLU A 416 -5.27 -13.74 -12.21
N LEU A 417 -4.76 -12.84 -11.36
CA LEU A 417 -3.58 -12.03 -11.64
C LEU A 417 -2.34 -12.91 -11.89
N TYR A 418 -2.15 -13.97 -11.09
CA TYR A 418 -1.08 -14.95 -11.30
C TYR A 418 -1.31 -15.78 -12.58
N GLN A 419 -2.54 -16.25 -12.82
CA GLN A 419 -2.88 -17.08 -13.98
C GLN A 419 -2.57 -16.36 -15.29
N GLN A 420 -2.80 -15.04 -15.36
CA GLN A 420 -2.57 -14.25 -16.57
C GLN A 420 -1.18 -13.59 -16.64
N ARG A 421 -0.22 -13.97 -15.78
CA ARG A 421 1.12 -13.35 -15.69
C ARG A 421 1.86 -13.22 -17.03
N ALA A 422 1.76 -14.21 -17.92
CA ALA A 422 2.38 -14.16 -19.25
C ALA A 422 1.71 -13.16 -20.20
N LEU A 423 0.37 -13.05 -20.14
CA LEU A 423 -0.34 -12.04 -20.91
C LEU A 423 -0.02 -10.65 -20.38
N LEU A 424 0.02 -10.49 -19.05
CA LEU A 424 0.36 -9.22 -18.41
C LEU A 424 1.76 -8.73 -18.79
N SER A 425 2.75 -9.62 -18.94
CA SER A 425 4.10 -9.24 -19.38
C SER A 425 4.17 -8.73 -20.82
N LEU A 426 3.18 -9.05 -21.65
CA LEU A 426 3.09 -8.59 -23.04
C LEU A 426 2.29 -7.29 -23.18
N LEU A 427 1.32 -7.06 -22.30
CA LEU A 427 0.42 -5.89 -22.36
C LEU A 427 0.87 -4.70 -21.50
N PHE A 428 1.65 -4.95 -20.45
CA PHE A 428 2.06 -3.92 -19.50
C PHE A 428 3.58 -3.72 -19.52
N SER A 429 4.01 -2.54 -19.06
CA SER A 429 5.42 -2.25 -18.88
C SER A 429 6.07 -3.22 -17.89
N GLU A 430 7.39 -3.37 -18.01
CA GLU A 430 8.18 -4.25 -17.14
C GLU A 430 7.96 -3.98 -15.65
N THR A 431 7.95 -2.71 -15.25
CA THR A 431 7.67 -2.30 -13.87
C THR A 431 6.29 -2.78 -13.40
N SER A 432 5.28 -2.69 -14.27
CA SER A 432 3.90 -2.99 -13.92
C SER A 432 3.66 -4.50 -13.78
N TRP A 433 4.08 -5.30 -14.76
CA TRP A 433 3.83 -6.74 -14.69
C TRP A 433 4.69 -7.42 -13.62
N ARG A 434 5.93 -6.94 -13.38
CA ARG A 434 6.74 -7.43 -12.26
C ARG A 434 6.06 -7.12 -10.92
N TYR A 435 5.51 -5.92 -10.76
CA TYR A 435 4.74 -5.55 -9.57
C TYR A 435 3.49 -6.44 -9.41
N PHE A 436 2.74 -6.71 -10.47
CA PHE A 436 1.60 -7.63 -10.43
C PHE A 436 2.01 -9.06 -10.04
N LEU A 437 3.15 -9.54 -10.56
CA LEU A 437 3.65 -10.86 -10.19
C LEU A 437 3.99 -10.94 -8.70
N HIS A 438 4.65 -9.92 -8.14
CA HIS A 438 4.93 -9.86 -6.70
C HIS A 438 3.64 -9.94 -5.88
N ILE A 439 2.63 -9.14 -6.24
CA ILE A 439 1.31 -9.16 -5.58
C ILE A 439 0.68 -10.55 -5.63
N SER A 440 0.64 -11.14 -6.82
CA SER A 440 0.00 -12.43 -7.06
C SER A 440 0.68 -13.59 -6.31
N MET A 441 1.95 -13.41 -5.92
CA MET A 441 2.74 -14.34 -5.12
C MET A 441 2.81 -13.95 -3.64
N GLY A 442 2.11 -12.90 -3.19
CA GLY A 442 2.15 -12.45 -1.81
C GLY A 442 3.50 -11.87 -1.36
N LEU A 443 4.28 -11.32 -2.30
CA LEU A 443 5.61 -10.74 -2.06
C LEU A 443 5.53 -9.22 -1.86
N GLY A 444 6.44 -8.69 -1.06
CA GLY A 444 6.57 -7.27 -0.74
C GLY A 444 7.90 -7.01 -0.04
N SER A 445 8.14 -5.75 0.37
CA SER A 445 9.37 -5.44 1.12
C SER A 445 9.34 -6.09 2.49
N THR A 446 10.44 -6.78 2.85
CA THR A 446 10.67 -7.32 4.21
C THR A 446 11.54 -6.39 5.05
N HIS A 447 12.05 -5.31 4.46
CA HIS A 447 12.83 -4.28 5.12
C HIS A 447 12.16 -2.91 4.96
N LEU A 448 12.35 -2.04 5.95
CA LEU A 448 11.84 -0.67 5.91
C LEU A 448 12.93 0.27 5.39
N THR A 449 12.72 0.84 4.20
CA THR A 449 13.59 1.89 3.61
C THR A 449 13.09 3.27 4.01
N ARG A 450 13.89 4.08 4.68
CA ARG A 450 13.47 5.38 5.24
C ARG A 450 13.01 6.37 4.16
N THR A 451 11.77 6.85 4.27
CA THR A 451 11.32 8.10 3.64
C THR A 451 11.40 9.22 4.68
N PHE A 452 12.02 10.35 4.32
CA PHE A 452 12.34 11.43 5.24
C PHE A 452 11.15 12.37 5.51
N SER A 453 11.14 13.01 6.69
CA SER A 453 10.21 14.09 7.04
C SER A 453 10.37 15.29 6.10
N GLU A 454 9.41 16.22 6.07
CA GLU A 454 9.53 17.41 5.20
C GLU A 454 10.91 18.08 5.30
N ILE A 455 11.57 18.27 4.15
CA ILE A 455 12.80 19.05 4.03
C ILE A 455 12.53 20.28 3.16
N SER A 456 12.69 21.46 3.75
CA SER A 456 12.51 22.76 3.08
C SER A 456 13.81 23.56 2.95
N LYS A 457 14.85 23.26 3.75
CA LYS A 457 16.14 23.94 3.66
C LYS A 457 16.98 23.40 2.52
N ALA A 458 17.47 24.29 1.65
CA ALA A 458 18.28 23.92 0.49
C ALA A 458 19.53 23.09 0.87
N GLU A 459 20.21 23.43 1.97
CA GLU A 459 21.38 22.69 2.48
C GLU A 459 21.06 21.22 2.78
N GLU A 460 19.94 20.97 3.46
CA GLU A 460 19.48 19.62 3.78
C GLU A 460 19.06 18.86 2.50
N GLN A 461 18.49 19.55 1.51
CA GLN A 461 18.14 18.97 0.21
C GLN A 461 19.37 18.55 -0.59
N TYR A 462 20.42 19.39 -0.61
CA TYR A 462 21.69 19.05 -1.26
C TYR A 462 22.39 17.90 -0.55
N LYS A 463 22.40 17.89 0.79
CA LYS A 463 22.97 16.79 1.58
C LYS A 463 22.27 15.47 1.28
N LEU A 464 20.94 15.45 1.30
CA LEU A 464 20.16 14.26 0.96
C LEU A 464 20.40 13.81 -0.49
N CYS A 465 20.47 14.76 -1.44
CA CYS A 465 20.78 14.45 -2.83
C CYS A 465 22.15 13.77 -2.96
N GLN A 466 23.15 14.23 -2.19
CA GLN A 466 24.47 13.62 -2.14
C GLN A 466 24.43 12.19 -1.58
N GLU A 467 23.74 11.98 -0.46
CA GLU A 467 23.55 10.66 0.15
C GLU A 467 22.92 9.66 -0.84
N LEU A 468 21.85 10.07 -1.52
CA LEU A 468 21.18 9.27 -2.57
C LEU A 468 22.11 8.94 -3.75
N CYS A 469 22.96 9.87 -4.16
CA CYS A 469 23.94 9.64 -5.23
C CYS A 469 25.02 8.64 -4.80
N SER A 470 25.47 8.71 -3.54
CA SER A 470 26.43 7.76 -2.96
C SER A 470 25.84 6.35 -2.87
N GLU A 471 24.60 6.20 -2.40
CA GLU A 471 23.91 4.91 -2.36
C GLU A 471 23.74 4.33 -3.77
N LEU A 472 23.28 5.14 -4.73
CA LEU A 472 23.12 4.72 -6.12
C LEU A 472 24.45 4.29 -6.75
N ALA A 473 25.55 5.00 -6.47
CA ALA A 473 26.88 4.65 -6.96
C ALA A 473 27.37 3.31 -6.40
N GLN A 474 27.11 3.02 -5.13
CA GLN A 474 27.44 1.72 -4.54
C GLN A 474 26.68 0.58 -5.22
N ASP A 475 25.39 0.78 -5.53
CA ASP A 475 24.59 -0.24 -6.22
C ASP A 475 25.03 -0.41 -7.69
N LEU A 476 25.39 0.67 -8.37
CA LEU A 476 25.99 0.61 -9.71
C LEU A 476 27.32 -0.15 -9.71
N GLN A 477 28.15 0.05 -8.70
CA GLN A 477 29.42 -0.64 -8.54
C GLN A 477 29.22 -2.14 -8.33
N LYS A 478 28.28 -2.54 -7.47
CA LYS A 478 27.94 -3.96 -7.25
C LYS A 478 27.52 -4.67 -8.54
N GLU A 479 26.85 -3.94 -9.44
CA GLU A 479 26.36 -4.48 -10.71
C GLU A 479 27.28 -4.23 -11.91
N GLY A 480 28.41 -3.53 -11.72
CA GLY A 480 29.33 -3.17 -12.81
C GLY A 480 28.69 -2.25 -13.87
N LEU A 481 27.67 -1.47 -13.51
CA LEU A 481 26.89 -0.64 -14.43
C LEU A 481 27.40 0.81 -14.50
N LYS A 482 27.35 1.40 -15.69
CA LYS A 482 27.63 2.83 -15.92
C LYS A 482 26.60 3.40 -16.90
N GLY A 483 26.01 4.56 -16.62
CA GLY A 483 24.92 5.13 -17.43
C GLY A 483 25.22 6.55 -17.89
N ARG A 484 24.35 7.15 -18.71
CA ARG A 484 24.55 8.52 -19.24
C ARG A 484 23.50 9.52 -18.78
N THR A 485 22.35 9.04 -18.32
CA THR A 485 21.21 9.90 -17.98
C THR A 485 20.93 9.84 -16.49
N VAL A 486 21.23 10.94 -15.79
CA VAL A 486 20.87 11.14 -14.39
C VAL A 486 19.49 11.80 -14.34
N THR A 487 18.60 11.26 -13.52
CA THR A 487 17.25 11.79 -13.31
C THR A 487 17.02 11.99 -11.83
N ILE A 488 16.62 13.20 -11.44
CA ILE A 488 16.09 13.48 -10.11
C ILE A 488 14.56 13.43 -10.14
N LYS A 489 13.99 12.91 -9.06
CA LYS A 489 12.55 12.88 -8.82
C LYS A 489 12.26 13.58 -7.51
N LEU A 490 11.40 14.56 -7.56
CA LEU A 490 11.02 15.40 -6.42
C LEU A 490 9.53 15.26 -6.19
N LYS A 491 9.11 15.09 -4.94
CA LYS A 491 7.71 15.18 -4.54
C LYS A 491 7.55 16.23 -3.48
N ASN A 492 6.66 17.20 -3.71
CA ASN A 492 6.40 18.22 -2.72
C ASN A 492 5.41 17.76 -1.63
N VAL A 493 5.24 18.56 -0.59
CA VAL A 493 4.28 18.31 0.51
C VAL A 493 2.83 18.13 0.03
N ASN A 494 2.48 18.75 -1.10
CA ASN A 494 1.19 18.62 -1.80
C ASN A 494 1.08 17.36 -2.68
N PHE A 495 2.06 16.45 -2.61
CA PHE A 495 2.15 15.20 -3.35
C PHE A 495 2.33 15.35 -4.87
N GLU A 496 2.59 16.55 -5.37
CA GLU A 496 2.90 16.78 -6.77
C GLU A 496 4.30 16.26 -7.07
N VAL A 497 4.44 15.54 -8.18
CA VAL A 497 5.68 14.88 -8.58
C VAL A 497 6.29 15.63 -9.75
N LYS A 498 7.50 16.16 -9.56
CA LYS A 498 8.34 16.72 -10.64
C LYS A 498 9.48 15.73 -10.91
N THR A 499 9.79 15.51 -12.18
CA THR A 499 10.94 14.70 -12.60
C THR A 499 11.78 15.55 -13.55
N ARG A 500 13.10 15.58 -13.33
CA ARG A 500 14.06 16.29 -14.18
C ARG A 500 15.20 15.36 -14.52
N ALA A 501 15.67 15.41 -15.76
CA ALA A 501 16.73 14.54 -16.23
C ALA A 501 17.72 15.33 -17.07
N SER A 502 18.99 14.93 -17.00
CA SER A 502 20.06 15.42 -17.87
C SER A 502 20.85 14.22 -18.38
N THR A 503 21.17 14.23 -19.68
CA THR A 503 21.98 13.21 -20.33
C THR A 503 23.31 13.81 -20.74
N VAL A 504 24.39 13.18 -20.30
CA VAL A 504 25.77 13.60 -20.60
C VAL A 504 26.38 12.73 -21.71
N SER A 505 27.44 13.24 -22.34
CA SER A 505 28.14 12.56 -23.44
C SER A 505 28.90 11.31 -22.97
N SER A 506 29.61 11.42 -21.86
CA SER A 506 30.37 10.34 -21.22
C SER A 506 29.52 9.56 -20.24
N VAL A 507 29.86 8.28 -20.02
CA VAL A 507 29.22 7.48 -18.97
C VAL A 507 29.66 7.97 -17.60
N VAL A 508 28.74 7.95 -16.64
CA VAL A 508 28.97 8.25 -15.23
C VAL A 508 28.68 7.02 -14.39
N SER A 509 29.40 6.90 -13.27
CA SER A 509 29.28 5.76 -12.36
C SER A 509 29.66 6.07 -10.92
N THR A 510 30.45 7.11 -10.66
CA THR A 510 30.84 7.46 -9.28
C THR A 510 29.84 8.39 -8.62
N ALA A 511 29.86 8.45 -7.29
CA ALA A 511 28.97 9.31 -6.52
C ALA A 511 29.15 10.78 -6.88
N GLU A 512 30.40 11.21 -7.10
CA GLU A 512 30.78 12.58 -7.43
C GLU A 512 30.24 13.00 -8.80
N GLU A 513 30.36 12.14 -9.81
CA GLU A 513 29.87 12.38 -11.16
C GLU A 513 28.33 12.47 -11.19
N ILE A 514 27.66 11.53 -10.52
CA ILE A 514 26.19 11.50 -10.44
C ILE A 514 25.68 12.72 -9.67
N PHE A 515 26.31 13.04 -8.55
CA PHE A 515 25.94 14.20 -7.72
C PHE A 515 26.16 15.52 -8.44
N ALA A 516 27.24 15.68 -9.22
CA ALA A 516 27.47 16.89 -10.00
C ALA A 516 26.29 17.20 -10.93
N ILE A 517 25.71 16.18 -11.59
CA ILE A 517 24.56 16.34 -12.47
C ILE A 517 23.27 16.53 -11.67
N ALA A 518 23.04 15.71 -10.64
CA ALA A 518 21.84 15.77 -9.82
C ALA A 518 21.72 17.11 -9.05
N LYS A 519 22.85 17.66 -8.60
CA LYS A 519 22.95 18.96 -7.92
C LYS A 519 22.46 20.09 -8.82
N GLU A 520 22.86 20.11 -10.08
CA GLU A 520 22.44 21.13 -11.05
C GLU A 520 20.94 21.06 -11.38
N LEU A 521 20.41 19.84 -11.52
CA LEU A 521 18.99 19.62 -11.70
C LEU A 521 18.18 20.07 -10.46
N LEU A 522 18.68 19.79 -9.26
CA LEU A 522 18.04 20.19 -8.01
C LEU A 522 18.08 21.71 -7.82
N ARG A 523 19.24 22.33 -8.12
CA ARG A 523 19.43 23.78 -8.08
C ARG A 523 18.40 24.50 -8.94
N THR A 524 18.20 24.03 -10.17
CA THR A 524 17.22 24.61 -11.10
C THR A 524 15.80 24.60 -10.52
N GLU A 525 15.42 23.54 -9.80
CA GLU A 525 14.10 23.44 -9.18
C GLU A 525 13.97 24.29 -7.90
N ILE A 526 15.05 24.45 -7.14
CA ILE A 526 15.08 25.37 -5.99
C ILE A 526 14.94 26.82 -6.47
N ASP A 527 15.69 27.19 -7.51
CA ASP A 527 15.68 28.55 -8.08
C ASP A 527 14.34 28.88 -8.75
N ALA A 528 13.68 27.90 -9.38
CA ALA A 528 12.39 28.08 -10.04
C ALA A 528 11.24 28.45 -9.08
N ASP A 529 11.32 28.01 -7.82
CA ASP A 529 10.30 28.29 -6.80
C ASP A 529 10.71 29.50 -5.89
N PHE A 530 11.87 30.14 -6.14
CA PHE A 530 12.34 31.32 -5.41
C PHE A 530 11.32 32.50 -5.51
N PRO A 531 11.02 33.21 -4.40
CA PRO A 531 11.66 33.19 -3.08
C PRO A 531 11.09 32.15 -2.09
N HIS A 532 10.20 31.26 -2.54
CA HIS A 532 9.62 30.25 -1.67
C HIS A 532 10.52 29.01 -1.58
N PRO A 533 10.74 28.44 -0.39
CA PRO A 533 11.51 27.22 -0.27
C PRO A 533 10.76 26.07 -0.92
N LEU A 534 11.46 25.29 -1.74
CA LEU A 534 10.94 24.03 -2.25
C LEU A 534 10.68 23.09 -1.07
N ARG A 535 9.43 22.68 -0.80
CA ARG A 535 9.08 21.83 0.35
C ARG A 535 8.96 20.38 -0.09
N LEU A 536 9.98 19.58 0.16
CA LEU A 536 10.07 18.19 -0.31
C LEU A 536 9.65 17.18 0.76
N ARG A 537 9.01 16.10 0.32
CA ARG A 537 8.68 14.92 1.14
C ARG A 537 9.18 13.60 0.56
N LEU A 538 9.81 13.66 -0.61
CA LEU A 538 10.48 12.55 -1.28
C LEU A 538 11.47 13.13 -2.29
N MET A 539 12.64 12.54 -2.33
CA MET A 539 13.68 12.79 -3.32
C MET A 539 14.22 11.43 -3.78
N GLY A 540 14.45 11.28 -5.07
CA GLY A 540 15.08 10.09 -5.62
C GLY A 540 16.03 10.44 -6.75
N VAL A 541 17.08 9.65 -6.88
CA VAL A 541 18.06 9.76 -7.97
C VAL A 541 18.08 8.44 -8.73
N ARG A 542 18.10 8.56 -10.06
CA ARG A 542 18.09 7.43 -10.99
C ARG A 542 19.20 7.61 -12.01
N LEU A 543 19.86 6.51 -12.34
CA LEU A 543 20.74 6.43 -13.50
C LEU A 543 20.13 5.52 -14.57
N SER A 544 20.24 5.95 -15.82
CA SER A 544 19.72 5.25 -17.00
C SER A 544 20.60 5.49 -18.22
N SER A 545 20.20 4.93 -19.37
CA SER A 545 20.98 4.98 -20.61
C SER A 545 22.33 4.26 -20.43
N PHE A 546 22.28 3.02 -19.96
CA PHE A 546 23.43 2.13 -19.88
C PHE A 546 23.88 1.76 -21.30
N PRO A 547 25.19 1.71 -21.59
CA PRO A 547 25.70 1.22 -22.87
C PRO A 547 25.24 -0.23 -23.09
N ASN A 548 24.65 -0.51 -24.25
CA ASN A 548 24.49 -1.89 -24.70
C ASN A 548 25.81 -2.38 -25.34
N GLU A 549 26.16 -3.65 -25.13
CA GLU A 549 27.29 -4.27 -25.84
C GLU A 549 27.12 -4.26 -27.38
N GLU A 550 25.91 -4.00 -27.89
CA GLU A 550 25.65 -3.81 -29.33
C GLU A 550 26.04 -2.41 -29.87
N ASP A 551 26.16 -1.39 -29.01
CA ASP A 551 26.51 -0.01 -29.43
C ASP A 551 28.01 0.16 -29.74
N LYS A 552 28.84 -0.85 -29.44
CA LYS A 552 30.27 -0.87 -29.81
C LYS A 552 30.51 -1.15 -31.29
N LYS A 553 29.48 -1.54 -32.09
CA LYS A 553 29.68 -2.01 -33.48
C LYS A 553 29.26 -1.08 -34.62
N HIS A 554 28.78 0.14 -34.36
CA HIS A 554 28.43 1.07 -35.45
C HIS A 554 29.01 2.47 -35.25
N GLN A 555 30.34 2.58 -35.31
CA GLN A 555 30.95 3.77 -35.91
C GLN A 555 31.20 3.50 -37.39
N GLN A 556 30.14 3.35 -38.18
CA GLN A 556 30.25 3.54 -39.62
C GLN A 556 30.45 5.03 -39.86
N ARG A 557 31.63 5.43 -40.34
CA ARG A 557 31.82 6.75 -40.96
C ARG A 557 30.75 6.88 -42.05
N SER A 558 30.03 7.99 -42.07
CA SER A 558 29.05 8.23 -43.13
C SER A 558 29.74 8.15 -44.48
N ILE A 559 29.05 7.63 -45.50
CA ILE A 559 29.58 7.56 -46.87
C ILE A 559 30.00 8.95 -47.39
N VAL A 560 29.38 10.00 -46.85
CA VAL A 560 29.71 11.42 -47.10
C VAL A 560 31.11 11.76 -46.59
N GLY A 561 31.50 11.27 -45.41
CA GLY A 561 32.85 11.46 -44.86
C GLY A 561 33.93 10.65 -45.58
N PHE A 562 33.56 9.58 -46.29
CA PHE A 562 34.50 8.81 -47.13
C PHE A 562 34.71 9.47 -48.50
N LEU A 563 33.65 10.02 -49.10
CA LEU A 563 33.71 10.68 -50.41
C LEU A 563 34.38 12.07 -50.36
N GLN A 564 34.37 12.75 -49.21
CA GLN A 564 35.06 14.04 -49.02
C GLN A 564 36.55 13.91 -48.68
N ALA A 565 37.00 12.71 -48.27
CA ALA A 565 38.41 12.45 -47.95
C ALA A 565 39.24 11.96 -49.16
N GLY A 566 38.61 11.78 -50.34
CA GLY A 566 39.26 11.27 -51.55
C GLY A 566 39.91 12.32 -52.46
N ASN A 567 39.85 13.61 -52.12
CA ASN A 567 40.31 14.69 -53.00
C ASN A 567 41.47 15.54 -52.43
N GLN A 568 42.32 14.98 -51.56
CA GLN A 568 43.59 15.62 -51.21
C GLN A 568 44.72 14.60 -51.02
N THR A 569 45.46 14.36 -52.09
CA THR A 569 46.90 14.05 -52.05
C THR A 569 47.55 14.61 -53.32
N LEU A 570 48.29 15.71 -53.19
CA LEU A 570 49.75 15.79 -53.45
C LEU A 570 50.24 17.25 -53.52
N SER A 571 51.44 17.44 -52.96
CA SER A 571 52.43 18.49 -53.27
C SER A 571 52.32 19.87 -52.59
N ALA A 572 53.11 20.00 -51.52
CA ALA A 572 54.27 20.90 -51.38
C ALA A 572 54.17 22.43 -51.64
N THR A 573 54.82 23.15 -50.70
CA THR A 573 55.45 24.48 -50.78
C THR A 573 54.59 25.75 -50.84
N GLY A 574 54.89 26.69 -49.93
CA GLY A 574 54.92 28.13 -50.24
C GLY A 574 53.92 29.04 -49.53
N CYS A 575 54.44 29.79 -48.54
CA CYS A 575 54.20 31.21 -48.21
C CYS A 575 52.85 31.95 -48.42
N THR A 576 52.56 32.75 -47.37
CA THR A 576 52.05 34.15 -47.35
C THR A 576 50.57 34.52 -47.52
N GLU A 577 50.09 35.17 -46.45
CA GLU A 577 49.28 36.42 -46.35
C GLU A 577 47.84 36.57 -46.92
N LYS A 578 46.96 36.96 -45.97
CA LYS A 578 45.98 38.08 -45.96
C LYS A 578 44.64 38.09 -46.75
N THR A 579 43.64 38.50 -45.97
CA THR A 579 42.50 39.44 -46.22
C THR A 579 41.16 39.01 -46.85
N ASP A 580 40.11 39.31 -46.07
CA ASP A 580 38.72 39.74 -46.34
C ASP A 580 38.18 39.82 -47.77
N LYS A 581 36.93 39.33 -47.96
CA LYS A 581 35.72 40.18 -48.13
C LYS A 581 34.44 39.40 -48.49
N ASP A 582 33.40 39.70 -47.74
CA ASP A 582 32.02 40.06 -48.13
C ASP A 582 31.12 39.26 -49.10
N GLN A 583 29.89 39.09 -48.59
CA GLN A 583 28.55 39.30 -49.21
C GLN A 583 27.81 38.19 -49.99
N PHE A 584 26.79 37.66 -49.30
CA PHE A 584 25.34 37.77 -49.58
C PHE A 584 24.77 37.37 -50.97
N LEU A 585 24.00 36.27 -51.02
CA LEU A 585 22.51 36.23 -51.18
C LEU A 585 22.02 34.82 -51.59
N LYS A 586 20.91 34.38 -50.97
CA LYS A 586 20.04 33.25 -51.37
C LYS A 586 18.65 33.80 -51.66
N PRO A 587 17.81 33.08 -52.44
CA PRO A 587 16.69 32.38 -51.80
C PRO A 587 16.48 30.94 -52.34
N VAL A 588 15.85 30.09 -51.52
CA VAL A 588 15.47 28.70 -51.83
C VAL A 588 13.99 28.51 -51.52
N GLU A 589 13.27 27.90 -52.46
CA GLU A 589 11.91 27.35 -52.29
C GLU A 589 11.94 25.82 -52.05
N MET A 590 11.07 25.41 -51.12
CA MET A 590 10.20 24.21 -51.09
C MET A 590 10.79 22.79 -51.27
N SER A 591 10.60 21.95 -50.25
CA SER A 591 10.84 20.50 -50.31
C SER A 591 9.63 19.69 -49.81
N HIS A 592 9.23 18.68 -50.59
CA HIS A 592 8.38 17.57 -50.16
C HIS A 592 9.27 16.36 -49.82
N LYS A 593 9.05 15.72 -48.66
CA LYS A 593 9.67 14.43 -48.30
C LYS A 593 8.62 13.33 -48.22
N ARG A 594 8.82 12.26 -49.01
CA ARG A 594 8.21 10.94 -48.85
C ARG A 594 8.92 10.14 -47.76
N VAL A 595 8.13 9.31 -47.09
CA VAL A 595 8.50 8.28 -46.11
C VAL A 595 8.81 6.97 -46.84
N SER A 596 9.80 6.21 -46.35
CA SER A 596 9.94 4.77 -46.63
C SER A 596 10.30 4.00 -45.35
N LEU A 597 9.60 2.87 -45.18
CA LEU A 597 9.80 1.85 -44.15
C LEU A 597 10.97 0.93 -44.50
N ILE A 598 11.72 0.47 -43.49
CA ILE A 598 12.46 -0.80 -43.54
C ILE A 598 12.24 -1.56 -42.23
N LYS A 599 11.72 -2.80 -42.36
CA LYS A 599 11.65 -3.85 -41.33
C LYS A 599 13.04 -4.44 -41.10
N ASN A 600 13.33 -4.91 -39.88
CA ASN A 600 14.30 -6.00 -39.69
C ASN A 600 13.94 -6.89 -38.50
N ASP A 601 13.93 -8.19 -38.77
CA ASP A 601 13.94 -9.30 -37.82
C ASP A 601 15.24 -9.34 -37.02
N ARG A 602 15.19 -9.81 -35.75
CA ARG A 602 16.28 -10.60 -35.16
C ARG A 602 15.90 -11.37 -33.88
N LYS A 603 16.42 -12.61 -33.84
CA LYS A 603 16.63 -13.48 -32.68
C LYS A 603 17.76 -12.93 -31.80
N GLY A 604 17.76 -13.25 -30.51
CA GLY A 604 18.96 -13.22 -29.65
C GLY A 604 18.72 -12.77 -28.22
N ASN A 605 19.19 -13.56 -27.26
CA ASN A 605 19.08 -13.35 -25.81
C ASN A 605 20.02 -12.25 -25.30
N GLY A 606 19.54 -11.48 -24.32
CA GLY A 606 20.33 -10.62 -23.44
C GLY A 606 19.40 -9.84 -22.52
N VAL A 607 19.41 -10.14 -21.20
CA VAL A 607 18.67 -9.33 -20.22
C VAL A 607 19.44 -8.04 -20.03
N THR A 608 19.02 -6.98 -20.71
CA THR A 608 19.57 -5.63 -20.54
C THR A 608 18.87 -4.96 -19.38
N LYS A 609 19.59 -4.71 -18.28
CA LYS A 609 19.10 -3.85 -17.20
C LYS A 609 18.99 -2.43 -17.76
N THR A 610 17.77 -1.94 -17.92
CA THR A 610 17.53 -0.62 -18.54
C THR A 610 17.68 0.52 -17.53
N HIS A 611 17.43 0.27 -16.23
CA HIS A 611 17.34 1.31 -15.20
C HIS A 611 17.78 0.81 -13.81
N LEU A 612 18.49 1.66 -13.04
CA LEU A 612 18.76 1.46 -11.62
C LEU A 612 18.25 2.68 -10.83
N ASN A 613 17.50 2.46 -9.75
CA ASN A 613 16.88 3.53 -8.96
C ASN A 613 17.20 3.36 -7.48
N VAL A 614 17.57 4.45 -6.81
CA VAL A 614 17.53 4.56 -5.34
C VAL A 614 16.47 5.60 -4.99
N LYS A 615 15.58 5.24 -4.05
CA LYS A 615 14.57 6.13 -3.49
C LYS A 615 14.67 6.04 -1.98
N LEU A 616 14.76 7.20 -1.33
CA LEU A 616 14.47 7.36 0.10
C LEU A 616 13.06 7.94 0.23
#